data_AF-A0A7Y8MN80-F1
#
_entry.id   AF-A0A7Y8MN80-F1
#
_cell.length_a   1.000
_cell.length_b   1.000
_cell.length_c   1.000
_cell.angle_alpha   90.00
_cell.angle_beta   90.00
_cell.angle_gamma   90.00
#
_symmetry.space_group_name_H-M   'P 1'
#
loop_
_entity.id
_entity.type
_entity.pdbx_description
1 polymer ?
#
loop_
_entity_poly.entity_id
_entity_poly.type
_entity_poly.pdbx_seq_one_letter_code
_entity_poly.pdbx_strand_id
1 'polypeptide(L)'
;MTLEDLQKLADQLTRLPGGCQAAIPDFFASFLEDGLAPITSDWDVENWQCKEGGILVLRLDPAYHTARLFQVKSEDDEIQIAALPIQLMDVAREHGASAIVLALLAIAAGNVSDGKRLKAGLPKIDGAAKDLMLMTVCRLCG
;
A
#
# COMPACT_ATOMS: atom_id res chain seq x y z
N MET A 1 9.61 -11.29 3.89
CA MET A 1 8.70 -11.51 2.75
C MET A 1 9.52 -11.86 1.53
N THR A 2 9.05 -12.81 0.73
CA THR A 2 9.67 -13.31 -0.51
C THR A 2 8.90 -12.83 -1.76
N LEU A 3 9.43 -13.08 -2.96
CA LEU A 3 8.71 -12.84 -4.22
C LEU A 3 7.42 -13.67 -4.31
N GLU A 4 7.47 -14.93 -3.87
CA GLU A 4 6.31 -15.82 -3.88
C GLU A 4 5.18 -15.29 -2.98
N ASP A 5 5.53 -14.72 -1.82
CA ASP A 5 4.55 -14.08 -0.93
C ASP A 5 3.87 -12.89 -1.62
N LEU A 6 4.64 -12.06 -2.35
CA LEU A 6 4.11 -10.92 -3.10
C LEU A 6 3.16 -11.35 -4.21
N GLN A 7 3.55 -12.37 -4.98
CA GLN A 7 2.70 -12.93 -6.03
C GLN A 7 1.38 -13.47 -5.46
N LYS A 8 1.44 -14.20 -4.33
CA LYS A 8 0.23 -14.68 -3.65
C LYS A 8 -0.70 -13.56 -3.20
N LEU A 9 -0.15 -12.47 -2.66
CA LEU A 9 -0.95 -11.30 -2.25
C LEU A 9 -1.58 -10.59 -3.46
N ALA A 10 -0.84 -10.50 -4.57
CA ALA A 10 -1.36 -9.87 -5.77
C ALA A 10 -2.41 -10.77 -6.45
N ASP A 11 -2.22 -12.09 -6.48
CA ASP A 11 -3.24 -13.07 -6.89
C ASP A 11 -4.52 -12.95 -6.06
N GLN A 12 -4.38 -12.71 -4.75
CA GLN A 12 -5.53 -12.45 -3.87
C GLN A 12 -6.31 -11.19 -4.27
N LEU A 13 -5.64 -10.12 -4.68
CA LEU A 13 -6.29 -8.90 -5.18
C LEU A 13 -7.06 -9.16 -6.48
N THR A 14 -6.57 -10.03 -7.37
CA THR A 14 -7.26 -10.33 -8.64
C THR A 14 -8.63 -11.00 -8.44
N ARG A 15 -8.86 -11.60 -7.27
CA ARG A 15 -10.12 -12.29 -6.92
C ARG A 15 -11.22 -11.35 -6.43
N LEU A 16 -10.89 -10.08 -6.18
CA LEU A 16 -11.92 -9.08 -5.87
C LEU A 16 -12.92 -8.99 -7.03
N PRO A 17 -14.22 -8.79 -6.75
CA PRO A 17 -15.15 -8.35 -7.78
C PRO A 17 -14.63 -7.05 -8.42
N GLY A 18 -14.37 -7.06 -9.73
CA GLY A 18 -13.71 -5.93 -10.42
C GLY A 18 -12.17 -5.96 -10.42
N GLY A 19 -11.56 -7.01 -9.85
CA GLY A 19 -10.13 -7.26 -9.84
C GLY A 19 -9.33 -6.26 -8.99
N CYS A 20 -8.00 -6.22 -9.20
CA CYS A 20 -7.09 -5.36 -8.44
C CYS A 20 -7.48 -3.87 -8.46
N GLN A 21 -8.07 -3.42 -9.58
CA GLN A 21 -8.47 -2.02 -9.79
C GLN A 21 -9.62 -1.59 -8.88
N ALA A 22 -10.42 -2.55 -8.38
CA ALA A 22 -11.51 -2.26 -7.44
C ALA A 22 -11.00 -1.89 -6.04
N ALA A 23 -9.76 -2.26 -5.68
CA ALA A 23 -9.24 -2.05 -4.33
C ALA A 23 -9.28 -0.59 -3.87
N ILE A 24 -8.89 0.36 -4.73
CA ILE A 24 -8.91 1.78 -4.40
C ILE A 24 -10.35 2.31 -4.22
N PRO A 25 -11.24 2.21 -5.23
CA PRO A 25 -12.61 2.74 -5.10
C PRO A 25 -13.40 2.09 -3.98
N ASP A 26 -13.25 0.77 -3.76
CA ASP A 26 -14.07 0.05 -2.81
C ASP A 26 -13.61 0.20 -1.35
N PHE A 27 -12.29 0.32 -1.11
CA PHE A 27 -11.74 0.31 0.24
C PHE A 27 -11.09 1.63 0.66
N PHE A 28 -10.48 2.38 -0.27
CA PHE A 28 -9.64 3.53 0.09
C PHE A 28 -10.20 4.89 -0.30
N ALA A 29 -11.08 4.99 -1.31
CA ALA A 29 -11.52 6.28 -1.86
C ALA A 29 -12.14 7.23 -0.83
N SER A 30 -12.83 6.71 0.19
CA SER A 30 -13.39 7.55 1.27
C SER A 30 -12.33 8.24 2.14
N PHE A 31 -11.07 7.80 2.06
CA PHE A 31 -9.94 8.28 2.86
C PHE A 31 -8.89 9.04 2.06
N LEU A 32 -9.03 9.13 0.74
CA LEU A 32 -8.10 9.83 -0.15
C LEU A 32 -8.71 11.14 -0.65
N GLU A 33 -7.92 12.21 -0.68
CA GLU A 33 -8.34 13.48 -1.30
C GLU A 33 -8.52 13.31 -2.81
N ASP A 34 -9.45 14.08 -3.38
CA ASP A 34 -9.64 14.13 -4.82
C ASP A 34 -8.50 14.94 -5.47
N GLY A 35 -7.85 14.35 -6.47
CA GLY A 35 -6.79 15.01 -7.24
C GLY A 35 -5.43 14.30 -7.20
N LEU A 36 -4.42 14.94 -7.78
CA LEU A 36 -3.05 14.41 -7.79
C LEU A 36 -2.37 14.74 -6.47
N ALA A 37 -1.88 13.70 -5.78
CA ALA A 37 -1.05 13.89 -4.60
C ALA A 37 0.27 14.57 -5.00
N PRO A 38 0.79 15.50 -4.19
CA PRO A 38 2.05 16.19 -4.49
C PRO A 38 3.22 15.21 -4.45
N ILE A 39 4.22 15.47 -5.30
CA ILE A 39 5.50 14.76 -5.29
C ILE A 39 6.34 15.32 -4.13
N THR A 40 6.87 14.43 -3.30
CA THR A 40 7.68 14.74 -2.13
C THR A 40 9.17 14.44 -2.34
N SER A 41 9.50 13.62 -3.34
CA SER A 41 10.87 13.24 -3.70
C SER A 41 10.93 12.76 -5.15
N ASP A 42 12.09 12.87 -5.79
CA ASP A 42 12.34 12.33 -7.14
C ASP A 42 12.25 10.78 -7.20
N TRP A 43 12.25 10.12 -6.04
CA TRP A 43 12.16 8.67 -5.91
C TRP A 43 10.75 8.16 -5.62
N ASP A 44 9.78 9.08 -5.53
CA ASP A 44 8.37 8.75 -5.36
C ASP A 44 7.87 8.00 -6.61
N VAL A 45 7.22 6.86 -6.38
CA VAL A 45 6.64 6.05 -7.47
C VAL A 45 5.11 5.96 -7.39
N GLU A 46 4.54 6.19 -6.22
CA GLU A 46 3.09 6.29 -6.03
C GLU A 46 2.81 7.08 -4.75
N ASN A 47 1.87 8.04 -4.83
CA ASN A 47 1.56 8.98 -3.75
C ASN A 47 0.05 9.08 -3.56
N TRP A 48 -0.41 8.98 -2.32
CA TRP A 48 -1.81 9.15 -1.94
C TRP A 48 -1.96 10.27 -0.93
N GLN A 49 -2.69 11.33 -1.27
CA GLN A 49 -3.04 12.39 -0.33
C GLN A 49 -4.17 11.89 0.58
N CYS A 50 -3.92 11.80 1.89
CA CYS A 50 -4.89 11.26 2.84
C CYS A 50 -5.76 12.36 3.46
N LYS A 51 -7.08 12.15 3.54
CA LYS A 51 -8.04 13.09 4.17
C LYS A 51 -7.81 13.29 5.66
N GLU A 52 -7.21 12.31 6.34
CA GLU A 52 -6.85 12.41 7.76
C GLU A 52 -5.53 13.16 7.99
N GLY A 53 -4.83 13.54 6.91
CA GLY A 53 -3.63 14.36 6.94
C GLY A 53 -2.38 13.63 6.47
N GLY A 54 -1.52 14.37 5.78
CA GLY A 54 -0.28 13.87 5.19
C GLY A 54 -0.48 13.09 3.89
N ILE A 55 0.63 12.61 3.35
CA ILE A 55 0.72 11.88 2.09
C ILE A 55 1.31 10.50 2.41
N LEU A 56 0.63 9.45 1.99
CA LEU A 56 1.18 8.11 1.98
C LEU A 56 1.99 7.94 0.69
N VAL A 57 3.29 7.71 0.82
CA VAL A 57 4.24 7.73 -0.30
C VAL A 57 4.98 6.40 -0.37
N LEU A 58 5.04 5.81 -1.55
CA LEU A 58 5.94 4.70 -1.84
C LEU A 58 7.16 5.23 -2.61
N ARG A 59 8.35 4.97 -2.08
CA ARG A 59 9.63 5.34 -2.70
C ARG A 59 10.46 4.13 -3.03
N LEU A 60 11.18 4.22 -4.14
CA LEU A 60 12.24 3.26 -4.45
C LEU A 60 13.55 3.68 -3.79
N ASP A 61 14.20 2.72 -3.15
CA ASP A 61 15.56 2.86 -2.68
C ASP A 61 16.44 1.78 -3.35
N PRO A 62 17.00 2.10 -4.53
CA PRO A 62 17.81 1.15 -5.30
C PRO A 62 19.08 0.71 -4.57
N ALA A 63 19.66 1.60 -3.74
CA ALA A 63 20.89 1.29 -3.01
C ALA A 63 20.68 0.11 -2.04
N TYR A 64 19.47 0.02 -1.46
CA TYR A 64 19.10 -1.05 -0.55
C TYR A 64 18.20 -2.13 -1.16
N HIS A 65 17.90 -2.04 -2.47
CA HIS A 65 16.97 -2.94 -3.16
C HIS A 65 15.62 -3.06 -2.43
N THR A 66 15.10 -1.93 -1.94
CA THR A 66 13.82 -1.87 -1.21
C THR A 66 12.84 -0.87 -1.83
N ALA A 67 11.56 -1.16 -1.72
CA ALA A 67 10.49 -0.16 -1.80
C ALA A 67 10.08 0.23 -0.37
N ARG A 68 10.08 1.52 -0.04
CA ARG A 68 9.80 2.01 1.31
C ARG A 68 8.53 2.84 1.33
N LEU A 69 7.65 2.51 2.26
CA LEU A 69 6.39 3.22 2.47
C LEU A 69 6.58 4.25 3.58
N PHE A 70 6.14 5.49 3.35
CA PHE A 70 6.27 6.62 4.26
C PHE A 70 4.94 7.33 4.47
N GLN A 71 4.74 7.91 5.64
CA GLN A 71 3.81 9.02 5.84
C GLN A 71 4.63 10.32 5.86
N VAL A 72 4.30 11.25 4.96
CA VAL A 72 4.91 12.58 4.90
C VAL A 72 3.87 13.61 5.30
N LYS A 73 4.11 14.35 6.39
CA LYS A 73 3.24 15.46 6.84
C LYS A 73 3.79 16.83 6.43
N SER A 74 5.11 16.94 6.36
CA SER A 74 5.86 18.07 5.83
C SER A 74 7.24 17.59 5.38
N GLU A 75 8.05 18.47 4.79
CA GLU A 75 9.44 18.15 4.40
C GLU A 75 10.30 17.68 5.58
N ASP A 76 10.02 18.16 6.79
CA ASP A 76 10.75 17.83 8.02
C ASP A 76 10.06 16.75 8.88
N ASP A 77 8.82 16.37 8.55
CA ASP A 77 8.03 15.38 9.29
C ASP A 77 7.67 14.20 8.38
N GLU A 78 8.64 13.31 8.22
CA GLU A 78 8.53 12.08 7.46
C GLU A 78 8.77 10.86 8.36
N ILE A 79 7.82 9.93 8.32
CA ILE A 79 7.88 8.68 9.09
C ILE A 79 7.89 7.52 8.11
N GLN A 80 9.00 6.76 8.08
CA GLN A 80 9.00 5.48 7.40
C GLN A 80 8.01 4.55 8.10
N ILE A 81 7.06 3.98 7.37
CA ILE A 81 6.08 3.01 7.86
C ILE A 81 6.65 1.60 7.74
N ALA A 82 7.12 1.23 6.55
CA ALA A 82 7.55 -0.13 6.23
C ALA A 82 8.62 -0.15 5.14
N ALA A 83 9.36 -1.24 5.06
CA ALA A 83 10.27 -1.55 3.95
C ALA A 83 9.88 -2.90 3.35
N LEU A 84 9.73 -2.93 2.04
CA LEU A 84 9.33 -4.08 1.24
C LEU A 84 10.41 -4.38 0.20
N PRO A 85 10.49 -5.62 -0.33
CA PRO A 85 11.36 -5.94 -1.46
C PRO A 85 11.04 -5.07 -2.67
N ILE A 86 12.07 -4.66 -3.42
CA ILE A 86 11.90 -3.82 -4.63
C ILE A 86 11.00 -4.46 -5.71
N GLN A 87 10.92 -5.80 -5.74
CA GLN A 87 10.07 -6.56 -6.65
C GLN A 87 8.57 -6.27 -6.48
N LEU A 88 8.17 -5.63 -5.38
CA LEU A 88 6.81 -5.12 -5.18
C LEU A 88 6.31 -4.36 -6.42
N MET A 89 7.17 -3.53 -7.03
CA MET A 89 6.82 -2.72 -8.18
C MET A 89 6.53 -3.55 -9.44
N ASP A 90 7.33 -4.58 -9.67
CA ASP A 90 7.17 -5.43 -10.84
C ASP A 90 5.91 -6.29 -10.72
N VAL A 91 5.67 -6.87 -9.54
CA VAL A 91 4.45 -7.65 -9.26
C VAL A 91 3.20 -6.76 -9.36
N ALA A 92 3.23 -5.56 -8.77
CA ALA A 92 2.11 -4.62 -8.88
C ALA A 92 1.81 -4.28 -10.34
N ARG A 93 2.84 -4.00 -11.15
CA ARG A 93 2.70 -3.72 -12.58
C ARG A 93 2.13 -4.90 -13.35
N GLU A 94 2.65 -6.11 -13.13
CA GLU A 94 2.23 -7.33 -13.83
C GLU A 94 0.75 -7.66 -13.59
N HIS A 95 0.21 -7.34 -12.41
CA HIS A 95 -1.19 -7.61 -12.07
C HIS A 95 -2.11 -6.40 -12.21
N GLY A 96 -1.59 -5.27 -12.72
CA GLY A 96 -2.32 -4.03 -12.79
C GLY A 96 -2.89 -3.64 -11.42
N ALA A 97 -2.09 -3.74 -10.36
CA ALA A 97 -2.44 -3.33 -9.02
C ALA A 97 -1.68 -2.04 -8.64
N SER A 98 -2.24 -1.27 -7.71
CA SER A 98 -1.48 -0.22 -7.03
C SER A 98 -0.40 -0.85 -6.15
N ALA A 99 0.81 -0.28 -6.19
CA ALA A 99 1.92 -0.77 -5.38
C ALA A 99 1.72 -0.41 -3.91
N ILE A 100 1.10 0.74 -3.62
CA ILE A 100 0.65 1.08 -2.26
C ILE A 100 -0.39 0.07 -1.77
N VAL A 101 -1.40 -0.30 -2.57
CA VAL A 101 -2.40 -1.32 -2.17
C VAL A 101 -1.71 -2.63 -1.80
N LEU A 102 -0.78 -3.09 -2.63
CA LEU A 102 -0.05 -4.34 -2.38
C LEU A 102 0.83 -4.24 -1.12
N ALA A 103 1.45 -3.08 -0.87
CA ALA A 103 2.23 -2.84 0.35
C ALA A 103 1.35 -2.83 1.61
N LEU A 104 0.18 -2.18 1.55
CA LEU A 104 -0.79 -2.15 2.64
C LEU A 104 -1.34 -3.55 2.94
N LEU A 105 -1.63 -4.35 1.90
CA LEU A 105 -2.06 -5.73 2.06
C LEU A 105 -0.96 -6.59 2.72
N ALA A 106 0.31 -6.41 2.34
CA ALA A 106 1.43 -7.11 2.97
C ALA A 106 1.60 -6.76 4.46
N ILE A 107 1.33 -5.50 4.85
CA ILE A 107 1.31 -5.07 6.26
C ILE A 107 0.12 -5.71 6.99
N ALA A 108 -1.08 -5.62 6.41
CA ALA A 108 -2.30 -6.17 7.02
C ALA A 108 -2.21 -7.69 7.24
N ALA A 109 -1.66 -8.42 6.27
CA ALA A 109 -1.42 -9.86 6.34
C ALA A 109 -0.26 -10.26 7.27
N GLY A 110 0.48 -9.29 7.81
CA GLY A 110 1.60 -9.54 8.73
C GLY A 110 2.87 -10.04 8.04
N ASN A 111 2.97 -9.99 6.71
CA ASN A 111 4.18 -10.35 5.96
C ASN A 111 5.30 -9.32 6.14
N VAL A 112 4.93 -8.07 6.46
CA VAL A 112 5.83 -6.95 6.72
C VAL A 112 5.42 -6.25 8.01
N SER A 113 6.38 -6.03 8.91
CA SER A 113 6.14 -5.27 10.13
C SER A 113 6.23 -3.78 9.86
N ASP A 114 5.19 -3.05 10.24
CA ASP A 114 5.17 -1.58 10.24
C ASP A 114 5.52 -1.00 11.64
N GLY A 115 5.72 -1.84 12.66
CA GLY A 115 5.92 -1.38 14.04
C GLY A 115 4.73 -0.61 14.61
N LYS A 116 3.51 -0.83 14.09
CA LYS A 116 2.28 -0.07 14.39
C LYS A 116 2.30 1.39 13.89
N ARG A 117 3.26 1.77 13.06
CA ARG A 117 3.40 3.14 12.55
C ARG A 117 2.24 3.51 11.63
N LEU A 118 1.74 2.58 10.81
CA LEU A 118 0.57 2.82 9.97
C LEU A 118 -0.66 3.09 10.84
N LYS A 119 -0.91 2.23 11.84
CA LYS A 119 -2.03 2.42 12.77
C LYS A 119 -1.94 3.73 13.57
N ALA A 120 -0.73 4.15 13.94
CA ALA A 120 -0.52 5.38 14.71
C ALA A 120 -0.68 6.64 13.84
N GLY A 121 -0.21 6.60 12.60
CA GLY A 121 -0.19 7.76 11.70
C GLY A 121 -1.41 7.90 10.81
N LEU A 122 -1.97 6.79 10.35
CA LEU A 122 -3.08 6.68 9.39
C LEU A 122 -4.06 5.55 9.78
N PRO A 123 -4.75 5.65 10.93
CA PRO A 123 -5.59 4.57 11.46
C PRO A 123 -6.73 4.16 10.52
N LYS A 124 -7.25 5.08 9.68
CA LYS A 124 -8.32 4.74 8.74
C LYS A 124 -7.79 3.93 7.55
N ILE A 125 -6.60 4.26 7.06
CA ILE A 125 -5.91 3.47 6.03
C ILE A 125 -5.54 2.07 6.57
N ASP A 126 -5.05 1.98 7.80
CA ASP A 126 -4.79 0.69 8.48
C ASP A 126 -6.06 -0.18 8.58
N GLY A 127 -7.21 0.43 8.94
CA GLY A 127 -8.50 -0.23 8.97
C GLY A 127 -8.92 -0.75 7.59
N ALA A 128 -8.87 0.12 6.56
CA ALA A 128 -9.22 -0.23 5.19
C ALA A 128 -8.34 -1.36 4.62
N ALA A 129 -7.05 -1.36 4.92
CA ALA A 129 -6.13 -2.42 4.52
C ALA A 129 -6.49 -3.77 5.14
N LYS A 130 -6.96 -3.78 6.39
CA LYS A 130 -7.45 -4.99 7.07
C LYS A 130 -8.77 -5.48 6.50
N ASP A 131 -9.69 -4.57 6.19
CA ASP A 131 -10.95 -4.92 5.54
C ASP A 131 -10.71 -5.52 4.15
N LEU A 132 -9.80 -4.93 3.37
CA LEU A 132 -9.34 -5.49 2.09
C LEU A 132 -8.77 -6.90 2.28
N MET A 133 -7.84 -7.08 3.23
CA MET A 133 -7.26 -8.40 3.54
C MET A 133 -8.33 -9.43 3.90
N LEU A 134 -9.32 -9.06 4.72
CA LEU A 134 -10.42 -9.96 5.07
C LEU A 134 -11.22 -10.37 3.84
N MET A 135 -11.50 -9.43 2.93
CA MET A 135 -12.24 -9.70 1.70
C MET A 135 -11.45 -10.54 0.69
N THR A 136 -10.13 -10.38 0.61
CA THR A 136 -9.28 -11.15 -0.31
C THR A 136 -8.94 -12.55 0.21
N VAL A 137 -8.98 -12.76 1.54
CA VAL A 137 -8.81 -14.08 2.18
C VAL A 137 -10.14 -14.83 2.35
N CYS A 138 -11.28 -14.12 2.25
CA CYS A 138 -12.60 -14.71 2.41
C CYS A 138 -12.88 -15.78 1.35
N ARG A 139 -12.80 -17.05 1.75
CA ARG A 139 -13.13 -18.24 0.94
C ARG A 139 -14.62 -18.34 0.56
N LEU A 140 -15.49 -17.45 1.06
CA LEU A 140 -16.91 -17.46 0.69
C LEU A 140 -17.16 -16.97 -0.74
N CYS A 141 -16.15 -16.40 -1.39
CA CYS A 141 -16.17 -16.02 -2.80
C CYS A 141 -15.72 -17.16 -3.76
N GLY A 142 -15.18 -18.28 -3.23
CA GLY A 142 -14.64 -19.40 -4.02
C GLY A 142 -13.12 -19.45 -4.08
#